data_AF-A0A519QMA8-F1
#
_entry.id   AF-A0A519QMA8-F1
#
_cell.length_a   1.000
_cell.length_b   1.000
_cell.length_c   1.000
_cell.angle_alpha   90.00
_cell.angle_beta   90.00
_cell.angle_gamma   90.00
#
_symmetry.space_group_name_H-M   'P 1'
#
loop_
_entity.id
_entity.type
_entity.pdbx_description
1 polymer ?
#
loop_
_entity_poly.entity_id
_entity_poly.type
_entity_poly.pdbx_seq_one_letter_code
_entity_poly.pdbx_strand_id
1 'polypeptide(L)'
;MNVNGDGREVYPWTSYQERTRFDISKLAQWEIVFNHMQKKGMVLHIVLQESENDKMLNQGNLGVERKLYYRELIARFAHHNGVYWNLGEETNRSTSQIKVDADFFKSNDPYRHPVKVHSKAGSTSVDNLYNPLLGDLNFDATSLQQPSTVTHSL
;
A
#
# COMPACT_ATOMS: atom_id res chain seq x y z
N MET A 1 0.19 5.10 4.86
CA MET A 1 0.51 6.42 5.47
C MET A 1 -0.55 7.42 5.04
N ASN A 2 -0.86 8.40 5.90
CA ASN A 2 -1.94 9.36 5.65
C ASN A 2 -1.59 10.82 5.99
N VAL A 3 -0.32 11.22 5.79
CA VAL A 3 0.20 12.57 6.14
C VAL A 3 -0.72 13.71 5.71
N ASN A 4 -1.22 13.66 4.48
CA ASN A 4 -2.12 14.66 3.90
C ASN A 4 -3.60 14.22 3.87
N GLY A 5 -3.90 13.04 4.41
CA GLY A 5 -5.25 12.47 4.40
C GLY A 5 -6.14 13.02 5.51
N ASP A 6 -7.25 12.34 5.76
CA ASP A 6 -8.24 12.75 6.75
C ASP A 6 -7.72 12.59 8.18
N GLY A 7 -6.99 11.50 8.45
CA GLY A 7 -6.51 11.17 9.78
C GLY A 7 -5.23 11.91 10.18
N ARG A 8 -4.28 12.10 9.25
CA ARG A 8 -2.97 12.79 9.45
C ARG A 8 -2.04 12.24 10.54
N GLU A 9 -2.46 11.21 11.27
CA GLU A 9 -1.77 10.71 12.47
C GLU A 9 -0.85 9.50 12.19
N VAL A 10 -0.91 8.91 10.99
CA VAL A 10 -0.24 7.64 10.67
C VAL A 10 0.83 7.84 9.58
N TYR A 11 2.06 8.08 10.02
CA TYR A 11 3.24 8.18 9.17
C TYR A 11 4.52 7.77 9.91
N PRO A 12 5.53 7.26 9.19
CA PRO A 12 6.67 6.61 9.82
C PRO A 12 7.86 7.55 10.08
N TRP A 13 7.76 8.83 9.72
CA TRP A 13 8.85 9.81 9.77
C TRP A 13 8.86 10.66 11.04
N THR A 14 9.99 11.30 11.31
CA THR A 14 10.18 12.18 12.48
C THR A 14 9.34 13.45 12.43
N SER A 15 8.94 13.92 11.25
CA SER A 15 8.08 15.09 11.06
C SER A 15 7.18 14.95 9.83
N TYR A 16 6.20 15.86 9.70
CA TYR A 16 5.28 15.88 8.56
C TYR A 16 5.98 16.18 7.21
N GLN A 17 7.16 16.80 7.21
CA GLN A 17 7.91 17.18 6.00
C GLN A 17 9.12 16.26 5.73
N GLU A 18 9.50 15.39 6.66
CA GLU A 18 10.61 14.47 6.51
C GLU A 18 10.23 13.22 5.69
N ARG A 19 11.10 12.74 4.80
CA ARG A 19 10.84 11.57 3.92
C ARG A 19 11.95 10.52 3.90
N THR A 20 13.05 10.80 4.57
CA THR A 20 14.29 10.01 4.59
C THR A 20 14.70 9.55 5.98
N ARG A 21 14.17 10.17 7.05
CA ARG A 21 14.46 9.80 8.45
C ARG A 21 13.22 9.28 9.15
N PHE A 22 13.31 8.03 9.59
CA PHE A 22 12.23 7.31 10.24
C PHE A 22 12.24 7.50 11.75
N ASP A 23 11.06 7.61 12.33
CA ASP A 23 10.87 7.60 13.77
C ASP A 23 10.63 6.16 14.23
N ILE A 24 11.69 5.55 14.78
CA ILE A 24 11.63 4.16 15.25
C ILE A 24 10.63 3.97 16.39
N SER A 25 10.30 5.02 17.15
CA SER A 25 9.33 4.92 18.25
C SER A 25 7.89 4.76 17.72
N LYS A 26 7.56 5.39 16.59
CA LYS A 26 6.27 5.19 15.90
C LYS A 26 6.18 3.80 15.29
N LEU A 27 7.24 3.36 14.63
CA LEU A 27 7.29 2.02 14.04
C LEU A 27 7.25 0.91 15.10
N ALA A 28 7.85 1.13 16.28
CA ALA A 28 7.73 0.23 17.41
C ALA A 28 6.28 0.16 17.96
N GLN A 29 5.53 1.26 17.92
CA GLN A 29 4.11 1.24 18.28
C GLN A 29 3.28 0.43 17.28
N TRP A 30 3.56 0.53 15.99
CA TRP A 30 2.90 -0.30 14.96
C TRP A 30 3.16 -1.79 15.21
N GLU A 31 4.40 -2.13 15.55
CA GLU A 31 4.79 -3.51 15.89
C GLU A 31 4.02 -4.08 17.09
N ILE A 32 3.68 -3.25 18.09
CA ILE A 32 2.83 -3.69 19.22
C ILE A 32 1.44 -4.10 18.72
N VAL A 33 0.83 -3.28 17.85
CA VAL A 33 -0.50 -3.55 17.29
C VAL A 33 -0.46 -4.79 16.39
N PHE A 34 0.53 -4.88 15.50
CA PHE A 34 0.68 -6.02 14.60
C PHE A 34 0.91 -7.33 15.37
N ASN A 35 1.77 -7.33 16.40
CA ASN A 35 1.94 -8.49 17.26
C ASN A 35 0.66 -8.90 17.99
N HIS A 36 -0.15 -7.93 18.42
CA HIS A 36 -1.44 -8.23 19.03
C HIS A 36 -2.38 -8.89 18.01
N MET A 37 -2.46 -8.34 16.79
CA MET A 37 -3.24 -8.91 15.69
C MET A 37 -2.80 -10.35 15.36
N GLN A 38 -1.48 -10.61 15.31
CA GLN A 38 -0.92 -11.95 15.07
C GLN A 38 -1.32 -12.94 16.17
N LYS A 39 -1.25 -12.53 17.45
CA LYS A 39 -1.72 -13.36 18.58
C LYS A 39 -3.21 -13.70 18.51
N LYS A 40 -3.99 -12.91 17.77
CA LYS A 40 -5.43 -13.14 17.52
C LYS A 40 -5.69 -13.88 16.21
N GLY A 41 -4.66 -14.28 15.46
CA GLY A 41 -4.79 -14.97 14.17
C GLY A 41 -5.32 -14.07 13.06
N MET A 42 -5.12 -12.75 13.15
CA MET A 42 -5.59 -11.80 12.16
C MET A 42 -4.55 -11.58 11.05
N VAL A 43 -5.04 -11.45 9.82
CA VAL A 43 -4.27 -11.01 8.65
C VAL A 43 -3.91 -9.53 8.78
N LEU A 44 -2.70 -9.17 8.36
CA LEU A 44 -2.22 -7.78 8.28
C LEU A 44 -2.40 -7.26 6.84
N HIS A 45 -3.54 -6.65 6.55
CA HIS A 45 -3.75 -5.93 5.30
C HIS A 45 -3.23 -4.51 5.43
N ILE A 46 -1.99 -4.28 4.99
CA ILE A 46 -1.28 -3.01 5.17
C ILE A 46 -1.49 -2.13 3.95
N VAL A 47 -2.20 -1.02 4.15
CA VAL A 47 -2.38 0.03 3.13
C VAL A 47 -1.21 1.02 3.19
N LEU A 48 -0.41 1.06 2.13
CA LEU A 48 0.83 1.84 2.11
C LEU A 48 0.59 3.34 2.01
N GLN A 49 -0.51 3.79 1.41
CA GLN A 49 -0.81 5.20 1.18
C GLN A 49 -2.29 5.40 0.85
N GLU A 50 -2.80 6.62 1.06
CA GLU A 50 -4.13 7.06 0.62
C GLU A 50 -4.04 7.90 -0.67
N SER A 51 -5.20 8.16 -1.29
CA SER A 51 -5.39 9.08 -2.44
C SER A 51 -4.53 10.34 -2.36
N GLU A 52 -4.58 11.05 -1.23
CA GLU A 52 -3.97 12.37 -1.01
C GLU A 52 -2.44 12.31 -0.89
N ASN A 53 -1.90 11.10 -0.71
CA ASN A 53 -0.50 10.85 -0.43
C ASN A 53 0.20 10.12 -1.58
N ASP A 54 -0.54 9.64 -2.57
CA ASP A 54 -0.03 8.74 -3.59
C ASP A 54 1.06 9.33 -4.50
N LYS A 55 1.11 10.66 -4.62
CA LYS A 55 2.16 11.42 -5.31
C LYS A 55 3.15 12.12 -4.39
N MET A 56 2.95 12.04 -3.07
CA MET A 56 3.81 12.71 -2.08
C MET A 56 5.26 12.21 -2.14
N LEU A 57 5.46 10.92 -2.37
CA LEU A 57 6.78 10.35 -2.61
C LEU A 57 7.05 10.32 -4.12
N ASN A 58 8.02 11.13 -4.54
CA ASN A 58 8.56 11.13 -5.90
C ASN A 58 7.51 11.27 -7.01
N GLN A 59 6.46 12.06 -6.79
CA GLN A 59 5.35 12.22 -7.75
C GLN A 59 4.68 10.90 -8.15
N GLY A 60 4.71 9.91 -7.24
CA GLY A 60 4.16 8.58 -7.47
C GLY A 60 5.10 7.63 -8.20
N ASN A 61 6.34 8.04 -8.52
CA ASN A 61 7.34 7.15 -9.08
C ASN A 61 8.10 6.39 -7.99
N LEU A 62 8.70 5.27 -8.35
CA LEU A 62 9.60 4.51 -7.48
C LEU A 62 10.99 5.18 -7.40
N GLY A 63 11.02 6.39 -6.84
CA GLY A 63 12.25 7.13 -6.55
C GLY A 63 12.88 6.73 -5.22
N VAL A 64 13.86 7.52 -4.75
CA VAL A 64 14.67 7.18 -3.57
C VAL A 64 13.81 7.09 -2.31
N GLU A 65 12.95 8.07 -2.07
CA GLU A 65 12.11 8.17 -0.88
C GLU A 65 11.04 7.06 -0.84
N ARG A 66 10.41 6.75 -1.98
CA ARG A 66 9.47 5.62 -2.07
C ARG A 66 10.17 4.28 -1.86
N LYS A 67 11.34 4.05 -2.47
CA LYS A 67 12.13 2.83 -2.24
C LYS A 67 12.53 2.70 -0.78
N LEU A 68 12.98 3.78 -0.15
CA LEU A 68 13.37 3.77 1.25
C LEU A 68 12.16 3.44 2.15
N TYR A 69 11.00 4.06 1.89
CA TYR A 69 9.75 3.74 2.57
C TYR A 69 9.37 2.26 2.46
N TYR A 70 9.40 1.70 1.25
CA TYR A 70 9.06 0.29 1.04
C TYR A 70 10.07 -0.67 1.68
N ARG A 71 11.37 -0.40 1.55
CA ARG A 71 12.41 -1.23 2.18
C ARG A 71 12.28 -1.24 3.69
N GLU A 72 12.00 -0.10 4.30
CA GLU A 72 11.82 0.00 5.74
C GLU A 72 10.63 -0.85 6.21
N LEU A 73 9.49 -0.74 5.53
CA LEU A 73 8.30 -1.53 5.88
C LEU A 73 8.50 -3.03 5.66
N ILE A 74 9.11 -3.43 4.53
CA ILE A 74 9.41 -4.85 4.26
C ILE A 74 10.37 -5.38 5.33
N ALA A 75 11.50 -4.71 5.55
CA ALA A 75 12.51 -5.17 6.51
C ALA A 75 11.95 -5.30 7.93
N ARG A 76 11.05 -4.40 8.31
CA ARG A 76 10.50 -4.36 9.66
C ARG A 76 9.32 -5.31 9.86
N PHE A 77 8.42 -5.44 8.89
CA PHE A 77 7.12 -6.08 9.11
C PHE A 77 6.85 -7.32 8.25
N ALA A 78 7.66 -7.61 7.22
CA ALA A 78 7.43 -8.78 6.37
C ALA A 78 7.64 -10.12 7.11
N HIS A 79 8.21 -10.13 8.31
CA HIS A 79 8.36 -11.37 9.09
C HIS A 79 7.05 -11.86 9.72
N HIS A 80 6.00 -11.02 9.75
CA HIS A 80 4.68 -11.40 10.25
C HIS A 80 3.97 -12.34 9.28
N ASN A 81 3.17 -13.27 9.80
CA ASN A 81 2.37 -14.15 8.96
C ASN A 81 1.14 -13.41 8.42
N GLY A 82 0.69 -13.80 7.22
CA GLY A 82 -0.54 -13.26 6.64
C GLY A 82 -0.47 -11.75 6.37
N VAL A 83 0.67 -11.25 5.90
CA VAL A 83 0.79 -9.86 5.41
C VAL A 83 0.23 -9.76 3.99
N TYR A 84 -0.51 -8.69 3.71
CA TYR A 84 -0.94 -8.29 2.37
C TYR A 84 -0.50 -6.85 2.13
N TRP A 85 0.34 -6.63 1.13
CA TRP A 85 0.78 -5.31 0.73
C TRP A 85 -0.24 -4.67 -0.21
N ASN A 86 -0.93 -3.64 0.27
CA ASN A 86 -1.83 -2.85 -0.57
C ASN A 86 -1.14 -1.54 -0.99
N LEU A 87 -0.82 -1.44 -2.29
CA LEU A 87 -0.01 -0.38 -2.87
C LEU A 87 -0.63 1.03 -2.74
N GLY A 88 -1.93 1.11 -2.47
CA GLY A 88 -2.61 2.35 -2.15
C GLY A 88 -4.12 2.18 -2.05
N GLU A 89 -4.72 2.91 -1.12
CA GLU A 89 -6.16 3.18 -1.09
C GLU A 89 -6.50 4.20 -2.20
N GLU A 90 -7.65 4.00 -2.85
CA GLU A 90 -8.23 4.87 -3.90
C GLU A 90 -7.21 5.51 -4.86
N THR A 91 -6.29 4.72 -5.42
CA THR A 91 -5.11 5.32 -6.05
C THR A 91 -5.42 6.13 -7.32
N ASN A 92 -4.77 7.29 -7.45
CA ASN A 92 -4.76 8.16 -8.64
C ASN A 92 -3.45 8.00 -9.45
N ARG A 93 -2.67 6.95 -9.16
CA ARG A 93 -1.40 6.64 -9.84
C ARG A 93 -1.65 5.90 -11.16
N SER A 94 -0.72 6.06 -12.10
CA SER A 94 -0.82 5.34 -13.38
C SER A 94 -0.60 3.84 -13.19
N THR A 95 -1.16 3.03 -14.09
CA THR A 95 -0.90 1.58 -14.13
C THR A 95 0.59 1.27 -14.15
N SER A 96 1.38 2.01 -14.94
CA SER A 96 2.84 1.81 -15.02
C SER A 96 3.53 2.01 -13.67
N GLN A 97 3.15 3.04 -12.91
CA GLN A 97 3.67 3.29 -11.57
C GLN A 97 3.31 2.15 -10.60
N ILE A 98 2.05 1.67 -10.65
CA ILE A 98 1.57 0.59 -9.78
C ILE A 98 2.31 -0.72 -10.10
N LYS A 99 2.52 -1.06 -11.38
CA LYS A 99 3.26 -2.26 -11.80
C LYS A 99 4.72 -2.25 -11.34
N VAL A 100 5.39 -1.10 -11.45
CA VAL A 100 6.78 -0.92 -10.98
C VAL A 100 6.88 -1.15 -9.46
N ASP A 101 5.90 -0.69 -8.69
CA ASP A 101 5.87 -0.92 -7.26
C ASP A 101 5.55 -2.38 -6.90
N ALA A 102 4.63 -3.02 -7.63
CA ALA A 102 4.32 -4.43 -7.43
C ALA A 102 5.55 -5.32 -7.68
N ASP A 103 6.26 -5.09 -8.78
CA ASP A 103 7.52 -5.75 -9.10
C ASP A 103 8.58 -5.54 -8.01
N PHE A 104 8.65 -4.33 -7.46
CA PHE A 104 9.55 -4.04 -6.34
C PHE A 104 9.25 -4.89 -5.11
N PHE A 105 7.98 -5.00 -4.69
CA PHE A 105 7.59 -5.84 -3.56
C PHE A 105 7.87 -7.32 -3.83
N LYS A 106 7.54 -7.82 -5.01
CA LYS A 106 7.83 -9.21 -5.41
C LYS A 106 9.32 -9.54 -5.40
N SER A 107 10.15 -8.57 -5.74
CA SER A 107 11.61 -8.73 -5.78
C SER A 107 12.30 -8.54 -4.42
N ASN A 108 11.70 -7.79 -3.49
CA ASN A 108 12.37 -7.38 -2.25
C ASN A 108 11.75 -7.95 -0.97
N ASP A 109 10.51 -8.44 -1.00
CA ASP A 109 9.93 -9.17 0.12
C ASP A 109 10.39 -10.65 0.08
N PRO A 110 11.25 -11.10 1.00
CA PRO A 110 11.78 -12.46 0.98
C PRO A 110 10.72 -13.54 1.17
N TYR A 111 9.56 -13.19 1.73
CA TYR A 111 8.44 -14.11 1.95
C TYR A 111 7.41 -14.08 0.81
N ARG A 112 7.58 -13.17 -0.16
CA ARG A 112 6.70 -13.02 -1.34
C ARG A 112 5.22 -12.88 -0.97
N HIS A 113 4.92 -12.02 0.00
CA HIS A 113 3.54 -11.79 0.42
C HIS A 113 2.64 -11.31 -0.74
N PRO A 114 1.32 -11.56 -0.64
CA PRO A 114 0.34 -11.03 -1.58
C PRO A 114 0.44 -9.51 -1.76
N VAL A 115 0.44 -9.07 -3.01
CA VAL A 115 0.43 -7.66 -3.43
C VAL A 115 -0.90 -7.35 -4.12
N LYS A 116 -1.48 -6.19 -3.81
CA LYS A 116 -2.73 -5.71 -4.39
C LYS A 116 -2.81 -4.18 -4.40
N VAL A 117 -3.85 -3.62 -5.01
CA VAL A 117 -4.10 -2.17 -5.08
C VAL A 117 -5.59 -1.89 -4.92
N HIS A 118 -5.98 -0.80 -4.26
CA HIS A 118 -7.39 -0.47 -4.07
C HIS A 118 -7.93 0.45 -5.17
N SER A 119 -9.13 0.15 -5.69
CA SER A 119 -9.82 1.01 -6.64
C SER A 119 -10.48 2.21 -5.98
N LYS A 120 -10.67 3.30 -6.75
CA LYS A 120 -11.37 4.50 -6.32
C LYS A 120 -12.79 4.55 -6.87
N ALA A 121 -13.80 4.71 -6.02
CA ALA A 121 -15.17 4.83 -6.51
C ALA A 121 -15.33 6.04 -7.45
N GLY A 122 -16.03 5.87 -8.57
CA GLY A 122 -16.39 6.95 -9.49
C GLY A 122 -15.28 7.36 -10.46
N SER A 123 -14.17 7.94 -9.98
CA SER A 123 -13.16 8.56 -10.86
C SER A 123 -12.17 7.57 -11.48
N THR A 124 -12.08 6.35 -10.95
CA THR A 124 -11.34 5.25 -11.57
C THR A 124 -12.20 4.01 -11.47
N SER A 125 -13.01 3.72 -12.50
CA SER A 125 -13.81 2.50 -12.50
C SER A 125 -12.92 1.30 -12.17
N VAL A 126 -13.48 0.32 -11.44
CA VAL A 126 -12.79 -0.94 -11.12
C VAL A 126 -12.12 -1.51 -12.38
N ASP A 127 -12.82 -1.45 -13.51
CA ASP A 127 -12.32 -1.89 -14.81
C ASP A 127 -11.11 -1.08 -15.30
N ASN A 128 -11.11 0.24 -15.15
CA ASN A 128 -9.98 1.08 -15.55
C ASN A 128 -8.70 0.75 -14.76
N LEU A 129 -8.85 0.37 -13.49
CA LEU A 129 -7.71 -0.06 -12.68
C LEU A 129 -7.30 -1.49 -13.02
N TYR A 130 -8.24 -2.44 -13.07
CA TYR A 130 -7.93 -3.87 -13.12
C TYR A 130 -7.75 -4.44 -14.52
N ASN A 131 -8.45 -3.96 -15.54
CA ASN A 131 -8.26 -4.42 -16.92
C ASN A 131 -6.79 -4.39 -17.38
N PRO A 132 -6.02 -3.30 -17.15
CA PRO A 132 -4.61 -3.29 -17.55
C PRO A 132 -3.69 -4.09 -16.62
N LEU A 133 -4.20 -4.59 -15.49
CA LEU A 133 -3.49 -5.48 -14.55
C LEU A 133 -3.80 -6.96 -14.78
N LEU A 134 -4.78 -7.30 -15.62
CA LEU A 134 -5.12 -8.69 -15.94
C LEU A 134 -3.92 -9.43 -16.52
N GLY A 135 -3.64 -10.62 -15.98
CA GLY A 135 -2.52 -11.47 -16.38
C GLY A 135 -1.16 -11.05 -15.82
N ASP A 136 -1.08 -9.96 -15.05
CA ASP A 136 0.15 -9.56 -14.37
C ASP A 136 0.36 -10.40 -13.10
N LEU A 137 1.38 -11.27 -13.11
CA LEU A 137 1.67 -12.19 -12.02
C LEU A 137 2.19 -11.51 -10.74
N ASN A 138 2.43 -10.20 -10.78
CA ASN A 138 2.84 -9.45 -9.60
C ASN A 138 1.68 -9.06 -8.68
N PHE A 139 0.43 -9.34 -9.06
CA PHE A 139 -0.77 -9.06 -8.25
C PHE A 139 -1.49 -10.36 -7.87
N ASP A 140 -1.78 -10.54 -6.58
CA ASP A 140 -2.31 -11.79 -6.04
C ASP A 140 -3.76 -11.70 -5.56
N ALA A 141 -4.29 -10.48 -5.45
CA ALA A 141 -5.64 -10.25 -4.96
C ALA A 141 -6.22 -8.92 -5.46
N THR A 142 -7.54 -8.81 -5.39
CA THR A 142 -8.27 -7.57 -5.64
C THR A 142 -8.67 -6.90 -4.33
N SER A 143 -8.79 -5.58 -4.36
CA SER A 143 -9.29 -4.72 -3.28
C SER A 143 -10.18 -3.68 -3.92
N LEU A 144 -11.50 -3.87 -3.86
CA LEU A 144 -12.44 -3.08 -4.65
C LEU A 144 -13.24 -2.12 -3.77
N GLN A 145 -13.43 -0.92 -4.28
CA GLN A 145 -14.49 -0.01 -3.86
C GLN A 145 -15.40 0.26 -5.06
N GLN A 146 -16.70 0.04 -4.87
CA GLN A 146 -17.72 0.21 -5.91
C GLN A 146 -18.95 0.88 -5.30
N PRO A 147 -19.52 1.92 -5.94
CA PRO A 147 -20.78 2.49 -5.50
C PRO A 147 -21.93 1.47 -5.66
N SER A 148 -22.95 1.60 -4.81
CA SER A 148 -24.10 0.69 -4.75
C SER A 148 -24.95 0.61 -6.04
N THR A 149 -24.71 1.48 -7.01
CA THR A 149 -25.52 1.65 -8.23
C THR A 149 -24.96 0.97 -9.48
N VAL A 150 -23.75 0.38 -9.42
CA VAL A 150 -23.15 -0.31 -10.57
C VAL A 150 -23.32 -1.82 -10.40
N THR A 151 -24.27 -2.40 -11.12
CA THR A 151 -24.42 -3.86 -11.26
C THR A 151 -23.52 -4.33 -12.40
N HIS A 152 -22.66 -5.32 -12.12
CA HIS A 152 -21.93 -6.03 -13.17
C HIS A 152 -22.92 -6.99 -13.84
N SER A 153 -23.24 -6.78 -15.11
CA SER A 153 -23.92 -7.79 -15.91
C SER A 153 -22.99 -8.98 -16.10
N LEU A 154 -23.39 -10.14 -15.59
CA LEU A 154 -22.73 -11.43 -15.81
C LEU A 154 -22.76 -11.83 -17.29
#